data_AF-A0A443JJX9-F1
#
_entry.id   AF-A0A443JJX9-F1
#
_cell.length_a   1.000
_cell.length_b   1.000
_cell.length_c   1.000
_cell.angle_alpha   90.00
_cell.angle_beta   90.00
_cell.angle_gamma   90.00
#
_symmetry.space_group_name_H-M   'P 1'
#
loop_
_entity.id
_entity.type
_entity.pdbx_description
1 polymer ?
#
loop_
_entity_poly.entity_id
_entity_poly.type
_entity_poly.pdbx_seq_one_letter_code
_entity_poly.pdbx_strand_id
1 'polypeptide(L)' 'MSRVPPFYVNEKNAAALLDMGVAEFRSHVEAGHLPRGREIAPGAIRWSAEALRMIGNGDAVEGMGGVQW' A
#
# COMPACT_ATOMS: atom_id res chain seq x y z
N MET A 1 -14.60 8.74 18.46
CA MET A 1 -13.13 8.64 18.61
C MET A 1 -12.53 8.66 17.22
N SER A 2 -11.84 9.74 16.84
CA SER A 2 -11.19 9.83 15.54
C SER A 2 -10.06 8.80 15.47
N ARG A 3 -10.26 7.74 14.69
CA ARG A 3 -9.24 6.71 14.42
C ARG A 3 -8.14 7.40 13.63
N VAL A 4 -7.02 7.69 14.29
CA VAL A 4 -5.82 8.18 13.60
C VAL A 4 -5.47 7.12 12.56
N PRO A 5 -5.51 7.45 11.25
CA PRO A 5 -5.16 6.48 10.23
C PRO A 5 -3.69 6.10 10.41
N PRO A 6 -3.36 4.80 10.48
CA PRO A 6 -1.99 4.37 10.66
C PRO A 6 -1.16 4.78 9.44
N PHE A 7 0.04 5.30 9.65
CA PHE A 7 0.98 5.60 8.56
C PHE A 7 1.32 4.33 7.75
N TYR A 8 1.45 3.20 8.45
CA TYR A 8 1.80 1.90 7.89
C TYR A 8 0.77 0.84 8.26
N VAL A 9 0.32 0.09 7.26
CA VAL A 9 -0.64 -1.01 7.38
C VAL A 9 0.02 -2.36 7.07
N ASN A 10 -0.47 -3.44 7.67
CA ASN A 10 -0.09 -4.80 7.26
C ASN A 10 -0.79 -5.17 5.94
N GLU A 11 -0.37 -6.29 5.35
CA GLU A 11 -0.92 -6.82 4.10
C GLU A 11 -2.46 -6.94 4.15
N LYS A 12 -3.00 -7.42 5.27
CA LYS A 12 -4.45 -7.58 5.46
C LYS A 12 -5.21 -6.25 5.39
N ASN A 13 -4.71 -5.24 6.08
CA ASN A 13 -5.32 -3.91 6.09
C ASN A 13 -5.09 -3.18 4.77
N ALA A 14 -3.96 -3.42 4.10
CA ALA A 14 -3.68 -2.89 2.77
C ALA A 14 -4.69 -3.42 1.73
N ALA A 15 -4.94 -4.73 1.74
CA ALA A 15 -5.96 -5.35 0.91
C ALA A 15 -7.36 -4.81 1.22
N ALA A 16 -7.71 -4.67 2.51
CA ALA A 16 -9.00 -4.11 2.92
C ALA A 16 -9.19 -2.64 2.53
N LEU A 17 -8.12 -1.84 2.45
CA LEU A 17 -8.20 -0.44 1.99
C LEU A 17 -8.55 -0.33 0.50
N LEU A 18 -8.19 -1.35 -0.29
CA LEU A 18 -8.49 -1.44 -1.72
C LEU A 18 -9.71 -2.33 -2.00
N ASP A 19 -10.48 -2.67 -0.97
CA ASP A 19 -11.67 -3.54 -1.03
C ASP A 19 -11.42 -4.90 -1.70
N MET A 20 -10.23 -5.49 -1.49
CA MET A 20 -9.84 -6.77 -2.10
C MET A 20 -9.35 -7.79 -1.07
N GLY A 21 -9.32 -9.06 -1.48
CA GLY A 21 -8.77 -10.15 -0.68
C GLY A 21 -7.24 -10.06 -0.54
N VAL A 22 -6.68 -10.61 0.54
CA VAL A 22 -5.22 -10.59 0.79
C VAL A 22 -4.42 -11.32 -0.29
N ALA A 23 -4.95 -12.46 -0.78
CA ALA A 23 -4.31 -13.22 -1.85
C ALA A 23 -4.32 -12.46 -3.18
N GLU A 24 -5.41 -11.74 -3.46
CA GLU A 24 -5.55 -10.92 -4.66
C GLU A 24 -4.62 -9.71 -4.61
N PHE A 25 -4.59 -9.01 -3.47
CA PHE A 25 -3.63 -7.95 -3.19
C PHE A 25 -2.19 -8.42 -3.40
N ARG A 26 -1.83 -9.59 -2.83
CA ARG A 26 -0.49 -10.16 -3.01
C ARG A 26 -0.20 -10.45 -4.48
N SER A 27 -1.15 -11.02 -5.22
CA SER A 27 -1.00 -11.32 -6.65
C SER A 27 -0.77 -10.03 -7.46
N HIS A 28 -1.47 -8.94 -7.15
CA HIS A 28 -1.26 -7.65 -7.78
C HIS A 28 0.07 -6.99 -7.41
N VAL A 29 0.55 -7.17 -6.18
CA VAL A 29 1.89 -6.73 -5.76
C VAL A 29 2.98 -7.51 -6.50
N GLU A 30 2.82 -8.83 -6.64
CA GLU A 30 3.75 -9.70 -7.36
C GLU A 30 3.74 -9.40 -8.87
N ALA A 31 2.57 -9.12 -9.44
CA ALA A 31 2.40 -8.71 -10.83
C ALA A 31 2.89 -7.27 -11.13
N GLY A 32 3.21 -6.48 -10.10
CA GLY A 32 3.73 -5.12 -10.24
C GLY A 32 2.67 -4.04 -10.47
N HIS A 33 1.38 -4.35 -10.27
CA HIS A 33 0.30 -3.37 -10.32
C HIS A 33 0.18 -2.55 -9.03
N LEU A 34 0.60 -3.12 -7.89
CA LEU A 34 0.58 -2.47 -6.58
C LEU A 34 1.99 -2.32 -5.99
N PRO A 35 2.21 -1.31 -5.13
CA PRO A 35 3.51 -1.09 -4.51
C PRO A 35 3.89 -2.27 -3.62
N ARG A 36 5.15 -2.66 -3.68
CA ARG A 36 5.71 -3.66 -2.76
C ARG A 36 5.75 -3.12 -1.34
N GLY A 37 5.53 -4.01 -0.38
CA GLY A 37 5.61 -3.65 1.02
C GLY A 37 7.03 -3.23 1.39
N ARG A 38 7.15 -2.20 2.23
CA ARG A 38 8.41 -1.72 2.77
C ARG A 38 8.72 -2.44 4.07
N GLU A 39 9.93 -2.96 4.19
CA GLU A 39 10.42 -3.46 5.48
C GLU A 39 10.75 -2.26 6.38
N ILE A 40 9.99 -2.10 7.47
CA ILE A 40 10.20 -1.01 8.44
C ILE A 40 10.97 -1.45 9.69
N ALA A 41 11.06 -2.76 9.90
CA ALA A 41 11.86 -3.42 10.92
C ALA A 41 12.13 -4.86 10.44
N PRO A 42 13.14 -5.57 10.97
CA PRO A 42 13.49 -6.91 10.51
C PRO A 42 12.28 -7.86 10.54
N GLY A 43 11.84 -8.33 9.37
CA GLY A 43 10.67 -9.20 9.23
C GLY A 43 9.31 -8.51 9.32
N ALA A 44 9.28 -7.17 9.44
CA ALA A 44 8.06 -6.38 9.49
C ALA A 44 7.84 -5.61 8.18
N ILE A 45 7.20 -6.27 7.23
CA ILE A 45 6.79 -5.67 5.96
C ILE A 45 5.47 -4.92 6.16
N ARG A 46 5.44 -3.65 5.75
CA ARG A 46 4.26 -2.78 5.83
C ARG A 46 4.09 -1.92 4.60
N TRP A 47 2.85 -1.55 4.32
CA TRP A 47 2.48 -0.66 3.22
C TRP A 47 2.08 0.70 3.76
N SER A 48 2.44 1.76 3.05
CA SER A 48 2.00 3.11 3.40
C SER A 48 0.51 3.26 3.10
N ALA A 49 -0.29 3.56 4.12
CA ALA A 49 -1.75 3.73 3.95
C ALA A 49 -2.09 4.92 3.04
N GLU A 50 -1.25 5.96 3.07
CA GLU A 50 -1.39 7.13 2.21
C GLU A 50 -1.17 6.79 0.74
N ALA A 51 -0.08 6.08 0.42
CA ALA A 51 0.21 5.66 -0.96
C ALA A 51 -0.90 4.76 -1.53
N LEU A 52 -1.42 3.81 -0.73
CA LEU A 52 -2.56 2.98 -1.14
C LEU A 52 -3.83 3.81 -1.39
N ARG A 53 -4.07 4.86 -0.58
CA ARG A 53 -5.16 5.80 -0.82
C ARG A 53 -4.99 6.59 -2.10
N MET A 54 -3.78 7.05 -2.44
CA MET A 54 -3.52 7.78 -3.69
C MET A 54 -3.82 6.89 -4.90
N ILE A 55 -3.44 5.60 -4.84
CA ILE A 55 -3.76 4.62 -5.88
C ILE A 55 -5.28 4.43 -6.01
N GLY A 56 -5.98 4.23 -4.89
CA GLY A 56 -7.44 4.04 -4.89
C GLY A 56 -8.24 5.26 -5.36
N ASN A 57 -7.71 6.47 -5.18
CA ASN A 57 -8.33 7.71 -5.67
C ASN A 57 -8.05 7.99 -7.15
N GLY A 58 -7.26 7.15 -7.84
CA GLY A 58 -6.89 7.39 -9.24
C GLY A 58 -5.85 8.49 -9.45
N ASP A 59 -5.22 8.97 -8.37
CA ASP A 59 -4.12 9.96 -8.39
C ASP A 59 -2.79 9.32 -8.87
N ALA A 60 -2.82 8.03 -9.24
CA ALA A 60 -1.72 7.34 -9.91
C ALA A 60 -1.50 7.80 -11.37
N VAL A 61 -1.98 8.98 -11.74
CA VAL A 61 -1.85 9.58 -13.06
C VAL A 61 -0.88 10.75 -12.94
N GLU A 62 0.33 10.51 -13.46
CA GLU A 62 1.32 11.53 -13.86
C GLU A 62 2.04 12.25 -12.70
N GLY A 63 3.19 11.71 -12.25
CA GLY A 63 4.20 12.59 -11.62
C GLY A 63 5.07 12.06 -10.48
N MET A 64 5.25 10.75 -10.28
CA MET A 64 6.32 10.26 -9.39
C MET A 64 7.44 9.56 -10.16
N GLY A 65 7.89 10.21 -11.24
CA GLY A 65 9.28 10.13 -11.66
C GLY A 65 10.13 10.83 -10.59
N GLY A 66 10.77 10.06 -9.72
CA GLY A 66 11.81 10.56 -8.83
C GLY A 66 11.42 10.69 -7.37
N VAL A 67 11.22 9.57 -6.67
CA VAL A 67 11.75 9.50 -5.31
C VAL A 67 12.54 8.22 -5.16
N GLN A 68 13.86 8.38 -5.28
CA GLN A 68 14.86 7.41 -4.89
C GLN A 68 14.85 7.36 -3.34
N TRP A 69 14.57 6.18 -2.79
CA TRP A 69 14.89 5.85 -1.40
C TRP A 69 15.71 4.57 -1.41
#